data_AF-A0AAT9WLP1-F1
#
_entry.id   AF-A0AAT9WLP1-F1
#
_cell.length_a   1.000
_cell.length_b   1.000
_cell.length_c   1.000
_cell.angle_alpha   90.00
_cell.angle_beta   90.00
_cell.angle_gamma   90.00
#
_symmetry.space_group_name_H-M   'P 1'
#
loop_
_entity.id
_entity.type
_entity.pdbx_description
1 polymer ?
#
loop_
_entity_poly.entity_id
_entity_poly.type
_entity_poly.pdbx_seq_one_letter_code
_entity_poly.pdbx_strand_id
1 'polypeptide(L)'
;MGTKAHTGSCSSKELARAVTEPDIEAEFSARLKVAEKGVEKHVKVELTQQQFDALVSLTYNAGVNGSNHIYTLLNAGDFGGAANAIAKMTYGHEKRNGKRVRVFYHGLVPRWEAESAPFRIAPNAPIRSAAK
;
A
#
# COMPACT_ATOMS: atom_id res chain seq x y z
N MET A 1 12.93 -3.72 4.88
CA MET A 1 11.50 -3.43 5.08
C MET A 1 11.22 -3.44 6.57
N GLY A 2 10.66 -2.38 7.14
CA GLY A 2 10.36 -2.30 8.57
C GLY A 2 8.86 -2.52 8.82
N THR A 3 8.52 -3.48 9.69
CA THR A 3 7.15 -3.66 10.17
C THR A 3 6.95 -2.81 11.43
N LYS A 4 5.81 -2.12 11.52
CA LYS A 4 5.51 -1.31 12.70
C LYS A 4 5.13 -2.24 13.84
N ALA A 5 6.02 -2.43 14.81
CA ALA A 5 5.80 -3.33 15.95
C ALA A 5 4.58 -2.94 16.79
N HIS A 6 4.43 -1.64 17.11
CA HIS A 6 3.29 -1.11 17.86
C HIS A 6 3.17 0.41 17.73
N THR A 7 2.13 0.97 18.34
CA THR A 7 1.98 2.41 18.57
C THR A 7 2.31 2.74 20.02
N GLY A 8 3.39 3.47 20.27
CA GLY A 8 3.76 3.93 21.61
C GLY A 8 5.27 3.87 21.86
N SER A 9 5.68 4.13 23.10
CA SER A 9 7.04 3.87 23.55
C SER A 9 7.24 2.37 23.75
N CYS A 10 8.30 1.81 23.19
CA CYS A 10 8.74 0.46 23.51
C CYS A 10 9.09 0.36 24.99
N SER A 11 8.62 -0.69 25.66
CA SER A 11 9.15 -1.10 26.96
C SER A 11 10.58 -1.60 26.82
N SER A 12 11.36 -1.55 27.90
CA SER A 12 12.74 -2.05 27.92
C SER A 12 12.83 -3.53 27.52
N LYS A 13 11.79 -4.31 27.83
CA LYS A 13 11.68 -5.72 27.46
C LYS A 13 11.47 -5.93 25.95
N GLU A 14 10.68 -5.07 25.32
CA GLU A 14 10.45 -5.12 23.86
C GLU A 14 11.70 -4.70 23.09
N LEU A 15 12.44 -3.71 23.59
CA LEU A 15 13.71 -3.28 23.00
C LEU A 15 14.81 -4.35 23.11
N ALA A 16 14.79 -5.15 24.18
CA ALA A 16 15.76 -6.22 24.40
C ALA A 16 15.45 -7.51 23.61
N ARG A 17 14.26 -7.63 23.01
CA ARG A 17 13.87 -8.81 22.24
C ARG A 17 14.53 -8.76 20.86
N ALA A 18 15.39 -9.73 20.57
CA ALA A 18 15.92 -9.92 19.23
C ALA A 18 14.79 -10.26 18.24
N VAL A 19 14.78 -9.62 17.08
CA VAL A 19 13.86 -9.93 15.99
C VAL A 19 14.51 -11.01 15.13
N THR A 20 13.85 -12.17 15.01
CA THR A 20 14.35 -13.29 14.20
C THR A 20 13.78 -13.25 12.79
N GLU A 21 14.45 -13.89 11.82
CA GLU A 21 13.92 -14.00 10.45
C GLU A 21 12.51 -14.62 10.41
N PRO A 22 12.20 -15.70 11.17
CA PRO A 22 10.84 -16.22 11.25
C PRO A 22 9.80 -15.21 11.76
N ASP A 23 10.17 -14.35 12.73
CA ASP A 23 9.27 -13.30 13.22
C ASP A 23 8.97 -12.28 12.10
N ILE A 24 9.99 -11.91 11.33
CA ILE A 24 9.85 -10.97 10.21
C ILE A 24 8.93 -11.55 9.14
N GLU A 25 9.16 -12.80 8.76
CA GLU A 25 8.38 -13.47 7.73
C GLU A 25 6.92 -13.65 8.16
N ALA A 26 6.68 -14.08 9.41
CA ALA A 26 5.33 -14.22 9.95
C ALA A 26 4.56 -12.89 9.93
N GLU A 27 5.19 -11.81 10.37
CA GLU A 27 4.59 -10.47 10.39
C GLU A 27 4.37 -9.93 8.97
N PHE A 28 5.35 -10.12 8.08
CA PHE A 28 5.24 -9.73 6.68
C PHE A 28 4.06 -10.44 6.01
N SER A 29 4.01 -11.77 6.12
CA SER A 29 2.94 -12.62 5.60
C SER A 29 1.57 -12.24 6.17
N ALA A 30 1.47 -11.95 7.47
CA ALA A 30 0.21 -11.53 8.10
C ALA A 30 -0.30 -10.20 7.53
N ARG A 31 0.59 -9.20 7.40
CA ARG A 31 0.22 -7.89 6.85
C ARG A 31 -0.06 -7.93 5.35
N LEU A 32 0.63 -8.78 4.60
CA LEU A 32 0.37 -9.01 3.19
C LEU A 32 -1.06 -9.54 2.97
N LYS A 33 -1.47 -10.55 3.74
CA LYS A 33 -2.84 -11.09 3.70
C LYS A 33 -3.91 -10.04 3.99
N VAL A 34 -3.64 -9.09 4.89
CA VAL A 34 -4.57 -7.99 5.17
C VAL A 34 -4.68 -7.05 3.97
N ALA A 35 -3.57 -6.75 3.30
CA ALA A 35 -3.57 -5.92 2.11
C ALA A 35 -4.31 -6.59 0.94
N GLU A 36 -4.01 -7.86 0.65
CA GLU A 36 -4.69 -8.65 -0.38
C GLU A 36 -6.20 -8.69 -0.17
N LYS A 37 -6.65 -9.10 1.03
CA LYS A 37 -8.07 -9.11 1.38
C LYS A 37 -8.71 -7.73 1.30
N GLY A 38 -7.95 -6.68 1.64
CA GLY A 38 -8.38 -5.30 1.52
C GLY A 38 -8.69 -4.95 0.07
N VAL A 39 -7.80 -5.30 -0.86
CA VAL A 39 -7.98 -5.09 -2.30
C VAL A 39 -9.16 -5.89 -2.84
N GLU A 40 -9.20 -7.20 -2.61
CA GLU A 40 -10.26 -8.10 -3.08
C GLU A 40 -11.66 -7.67 -2.59
N LYS A 41 -11.74 -7.20 -1.34
CA LYS A 41 -13.01 -6.76 -0.76
C LYS A 41 -13.52 -5.47 -1.38
N HIS A 42 -12.65 -4.52 -1.73
CA HIS A 42 -13.06 -3.16 -2.10
C HIS A 42 -13.02 -2.90 -3.61
N VAL A 43 -12.20 -3.61 -4.39
CA VAL A 43 -12.19 -3.49 -5.85
C VAL A 43 -13.16 -4.50 -6.45
N LYS A 44 -14.01 -4.02 -7.36
CA LYS A 44 -15.09 -4.79 -8.02
C LYS A 44 -14.90 -4.92 -9.53
N VAL A 45 -14.02 -4.11 -10.10
CA VAL A 45 -13.61 -4.23 -11.50
C VAL A 45 -12.53 -5.29 -11.65
N GLU A 46 -12.46 -5.91 -12.81
CA GLU A 46 -11.38 -6.84 -13.10
C GLU A 46 -10.05 -6.08 -13.25
N LEU A 47 -8.99 -6.68 -12.73
CA LEU A 47 -7.64 -6.11 -12.73
C LEU A 47 -6.68 -7.07 -13.42
N THR A 48 -5.70 -6.57 -14.16
CA THR A 48 -4.56 -7.42 -14.55
C THR A 48 -3.77 -7.84 -13.30
N GLN A 49 -3.01 -8.94 -13.40
CA GLN A 49 -2.14 -9.37 -12.29
C GLN A 49 -1.22 -8.24 -11.80
N GLN A 50 -0.63 -7.47 -12.72
CA GLN A 50 0.28 -6.37 -12.38
C GLN A 50 -0.43 -5.23 -11.65
N GLN A 51 -1.67 -4.91 -12.04
CA GLN A 51 -2.49 -3.91 -11.33
C GLN A 51 -2.88 -4.40 -9.93
N PHE A 52 -3.21 -5.67 -9.78
CA PHE A 52 -3.49 -6.26 -8.47
C PHE A 52 -2.25 -6.18 -7.56
N ASP A 53 -1.09 -6.61 -8.04
CA ASP A 53 0.16 -6.62 -7.27
C ASP A 53 0.57 -5.21 -6.84
N ALA A 54 0.46 -4.24 -7.75
CA ALA A 54 0.71 -2.83 -7.43
C ALA A 54 -0.25 -2.31 -6.37
N LEU A 55 -1.54 -2.66 -6.45
CA LEU A 55 -2.53 -2.21 -5.49
C LEU A 55 -2.34 -2.85 -4.11
N VAL A 56 -1.89 -4.10 -4.05
CA VAL A 56 -1.50 -4.77 -2.80
C VAL A 56 -0.29 -4.08 -2.17
N SER A 57 0.75 -3.74 -2.95
CA SER A 57 1.91 -2.99 -2.46
C SER A 57 1.53 -1.62 -1.88
N LEU A 58 0.68 -0.87 -2.60
CA LEU A 58 0.14 0.40 -2.13
C LEU A 58 -0.61 0.23 -0.81
N THR A 59 -1.51 -0.77 -0.75
CA THR A 59 -2.37 -1.03 0.41
C THR A 59 -1.59 -1.54 1.62
N TYR A 60 -0.53 -2.31 1.40
CA TYR A 60 0.40 -2.70 2.44
C TYR A 60 1.07 -1.48 3.08
N ASN A 61 1.40 -0.47 2.27
CA ASN A 61 2.09 0.73 2.72
C ASN A 61 1.16 1.79 3.33
N ALA A 62 0.08 2.14 2.63
CA ALA A 62 -0.86 3.19 3.03
C ALA A 62 -2.00 2.66 3.93
N GLY A 63 -2.18 1.35 4.00
CA GLY A 63 -3.32 0.70 4.66
C GLY A 63 -4.60 0.75 3.81
N VAL A 64 -5.56 -0.12 4.13
CA VAL A 64 -6.85 -0.21 3.41
C VAL A 64 -7.56 1.14 3.35
N ASN A 65 -7.65 1.84 4.49
CA ASN A 65 -8.30 3.15 4.56
C ASN A 65 -7.55 4.23 3.77
N GLY A 66 -6.21 4.15 3.73
CA GLY A 66 -5.38 5.08 2.96
C GLY A 66 -5.53 4.89 1.44
N SER A 67 -5.91 3.70 1.01
CA SER A 67 -6.14 3.34 -0.39
C SER A 67 -7.57 3.54 -0.89
N ASN A 68 -8.54 3.85 0.00
CA ASN A 68 -9.97 3.88 -0.35
C ASN A 68 -10.32 4.73 -1.57
N HIS A 69 -9.72 5.92 -1.68
CA HIS A 69 -9.95 6.81 -2.82
C HIS A 69 -9.55 6.16 -4.15
N ILE A 70 -8.46 5.39 -4.17
CA ILE A 70 -7.99 4.67 -5.36
C ILE A 70 -8.98 3.58 -5.74
N TYR A 71 -9.48 2.82 -4.76
CA TYR A 71 -10.51 1.80 -5.03
C TYR A 71 -11.78 2.42 -5.64
N THR A 72 -12.20 3.58 -5.16
CA THR A 72 -13.35 4.30 -5.73
C THR A 72 -13.13 4.68 -7.19
N LEU A 73 -11.95 5.21 -7.53
CA LEU A 73 -11.59 5.55 -8.91
C LEU A 73 -11.60 4.32 -9.82
N LEU A 74 -10.96 3.22 -9.38
CA LEU A 74 -10.93 1.97 -10.14
C LEU A 74 -12.32 1.40 -10.38
N ASN A 75 -13.17 1.38 -9.35
CA ASN A 75 -14.55 0.88 -9.48
C ASN A 75 -15.43 1.75 -10.39
N ALA A 76 -15.09 3.02 -10.54
CA ALA A 76 -15.72 3.92 -11.51
C ALA A 76 -15.15 3.76 -12.94
N GLY A 77 -14.17 2.88 -13.14
CA GLY A 77 -13.47 2.71 -14.41
C GLY A 77 -12.42 3.78 -14.70
N ASP A 78 -12.12 4.67 -13.74
CA ASP A 78 -11.13 5.75 -13.90
C ASP A 78 -9.72 5.28 -13.53
N PHE A 79 -9.17 4.39 -14.36
CA PHE A 79 -7.81 3.86 -14.20
C PHE A 79 -6.74 4.96 -14.35
N GLY A 80 -6.97 5.95 -15.22
CA GLY A 80 -6.07 7.09 -15.39
C GLY A 80 -6.03 8.00 -14.17
N GLY A 81 -7.20 8.30 -13.58
CA GLY A 81 -7.33 9.01 -12.32
C GLY A 81 -6.66 8.26 -11.17
N ALA A 82 -6.85 6.94 -11.09
CA ALA A 82 -6.18 6.09 -10.11
C ALA A 82 -4.64 6.18 -10.25
N ALA A 83 -4.11 6.06 -11.46
CA ALA A 83 -2.67 6.17 -11.72
C ALA A 83 -2.10 7.53 -11.27
N ASN A 84 -2.82 8.61 -11.58
CA ASN A 84 -2.42 9.97 -11.21
C ASN A 84 -2.46 10.20 -9.70
N ALA A 85 -3.45 9.63 -9.02
CA ALA A 85 -3.58 9.72 -7.58
C ALA A 85 -2.45 8.96 -6.88
N ILE A 86 -2.14 7.73 -7.31
CA ILE A 86 -1.03 6.92 -6.78
C ILE A 86 0.31 7.67 -6.91
N ALA A 87 0.60 8.22 -8.10
CA ALA A 87 1.85 8.95 -8.36
C ALA A 87 2.05 10.18 -7.44
N LYS A 88 0.96 10.74 -6.88
CA LYS A 88 0.99 11.90 -5.98
C LYS A 88 1.15 11.54 -4.49
N MET A 89 1.14 10.25 -4.12
CA MET A 89 1.23 9.80 -2.72
C MET A 89 2.64 9.90 -2.13
N THR A 90 3.40 10.92 -2.51
CA THR A 90 4.81 11.14 -2.14
C THR A 90 4.99 11.96 -0.86
N TYR A 91 3.89 12.27 -0.18
CA TYR A 91 3.88 13.03 1.06
C TYR A 91 3.29 12.20 2.19
N GLY A 92 3.79 12.41 3.40
CA GLY A 92 3.12 11.97 4.61
C GLY A 92 3.20 13.01 5.70
N HIS A 93 2.95 12.58 6.94
CA HIS A 93 2.95 13.45 8.09
C HIS A 93 3.87 12.94 9.17
N GLU A 94 4.72 13.82 9.67
CA GLU A 94 5.60 13.56 10.80
C GLU A 94 5.21 14.45 11.97
N LYS A 95 5.47 13.98 13.19
CA LYS A 95 5.44 14.83 14.37
C LYS A 95 6.82 15.44 14.56
N ARG A 96 6.93 16.76 14.41
CA ARG A 96 8.14 17.53 14.71
C ARG A 96 7.80 18.55 15.79
N ASN A 97 8.47 18.48 16.94
CA ASN A 97 8.20 19.32 18.11
C ASN A 97 6.71 19.33 18.51
N GLY A 98 6.08 18.15 18.53
CA GLY A 98 4.65 18.00 18.88
C GLY A 98 3.65 18.45 17.81
N LYS A 99 4.10 19.10 16.73
CA LYS A 99 3.24 19.56 15.62
C LYS A 99 3.27 18.57 14.46
N ARG A 100 2.12 18.36 13.82
CA ARG A 100 1.98 17.53 12.62
C ARG A 100 2.44 18.34 11.40
N VAL A 101 3.58 17.97 10.83
CA VAL A 101 4.17 18.62 9.67
C VAL A 101 4.00 17.71 8.46
N ARG A 102 3.62 18.28 7.31
CA ARG A 102 3.59 17.55 6.04
C ARG A 102 5.02 17.45 5.51
N VAL A 103 5.47 16.24 5.22
CA VAL A 103 6.84 15.96 4.78
C VAL A 103 6.80 15.29 3.42
N PHE A 104 7.69 15.74 2.52
CA PHE A 104 7.89 15.15 1.22
C PHE A 104 8.93 14.04 1.31
N TYR A 105 8.62 12.86 0.80
CA TYR A 105 9.49 11.70 0.80
C TYR A 105 10.02 11.45 -0.60
N HIS A 106 11.22 11.93 -0.88
CA HIS A 106 11.89 11.73 -2.17
C HIS A 106 11.96 10.25 -2.58
N GLY A 107 12.20 9.34 -1.63
CA GLY A 107 12.27 7.90 -1.89
C GLY A 107 10.94 7.26 -2.35
N LEU A 108 9.80 7.93 -2.17
CA LEU A 108 8.51 7.43 -2.65
C LEU A 108 8.24 7.76 -4.12
N VAL A 109 8.93 8.76 -4.69
CA VAL A 109 8.75 9.18 -6.08
C VAL A 109 8.99 8.02 -7.07
N PRO A 110 10.17 7.36 -7.09
CA PRO A 110 10.41 6.28 -8.05
C PRO A 110 9.52 5.07 -7.81
N ARG A 111 9.16 4.81 -6.55
CA ARG A 111 8.25 3.72 -6.18
C ARG A 111 6.86 3.93 -6.79
N TRP A 112 6.26 5.09 -6.56
CA TRP A 112 4.90 5.35 -7.05
C TRP A 112 4.83 5.56 -8.56
N GLU A 113 5.93 5.99 -9.19
CA GLU A 113 6.02 5.96 -10.63
C GLU A 113 5.88 4.52 -11.16
N ALA A 114 6.68 3.58 -10.64
CA ALA A 114 6.63 2.18 -11.02
C ALA A 114 5.26 1.52 -10.72
N GLU A 115 4.72 1.75 -9.52
CA GLU A 115 3.44 1.15 -9.11
C GLU A 115 2.22 1.77 -9.80
N SER A 116 2.32 3.01 -10.31
CA SER A 116 1.23 3.63 -11.09
C SER A 116 1.22 3.20 -12.57
N ALA A 117 2.34 2.72 -13.10
CA ALA A 117 2.49 2.41 -14.52
C ALA A 117 1.47 1.38 -15.05
N PRO A 118 1.15 0.27 -14.33
CA PRO A 118 0.18 -0.72 -14.79
C PRO A 118 -1.25 -0.16 -14.99
N PHE A 119 -1.58 0.97 -14.36
CA PHE A 119 -2.89 1.60 -14.48
C PHE A 119 -2.99 2.57 -15.67
N ARG A 120 -1.88 2.86 -16.36
CA ARG A 120 -1.83 3.76 -17.53
C ARG A 120 -1.93 3.03 -18.86
N ILE A 121 -1.71 1.71 -18.87
CA ILE A 121 -1.66 0.89 -20.08
C ILE A 121 -2.96 0.10 -20.17
N ALA A 122 -3.56 0.03 -21.38
CA ALA A 122 -4.74 -0.79 -21.62
C ALA A 122 -4.43 -2.29 -21.35
N PRO A 123 -5.37 -3.06 -20.79
CA PRO A 123 -5.11 -4.44 -20.40
C PRO A 123 -4.84 -5.30 -21.63
N ASN A 124 -3.57 -5.64 -21.86
CA ASN A 124 -3.14 -6.65 -22.84
C ASN A 124 -2.59 -7.92 -22.15
N ALA A 125 -2.84 -8.04 -20.84
CA ALA A 125 -2.30 -9.04 -19.93
C ALA A 125 -3.45 -9.84 -19.28
N PRO A 126 -3.20 -11.07 -18.79
CA PRO A 126 -4.22 -11.89 -18.16
C PRO A 126 -4.92 -11.14 -17.04
N ILE A 127 -6.24 -11.08 -17.14
CA ILE A 127 -7.13 -10.36 -16.24
C ILE A 127 -7.51 -11.31 -15.10
N ARG A 128 -7.27 -10.87 -13.87
CA ARG A 128 -7.89 -11.45 -12.68
C ARG A 128 -9.29 -10.88 -12.52
N SER A 129 -10.26 -11.77 -12.46
CA SER A 129 -11.59 -11.45 -11.93
C SER A 129 -11.44 -11.07 -10.45
N ALA A 130 -11.99 -9.92 -10.06
CA ALA A 130 -12.04 -9.49 -8.67
C ALA A 130 -13.08 -10.31 -7.89
N ALA A 131 -12.67 -11.53 -7.52
CA ALA A 131 -13.28 -12.49 -6.60
C ALA A 131 -14.73 -12.97 -6.88
N LYS A 132 -14.93 -14.25 -6.57
CA LYS A 132 -16.21 -14.97 -6.50
C LYS A 132 -16.72 -14.97 -5.06
#